data_AF-A0A7S1VHQ6-F1
#
_entry.id   AF-A0A7S1VHQ6-F1
#
_cell.length_a   1.000
_cell.length_b   1.000
_cell.length_c   1.000
_cell.angle_alpha   90.00
_cell.angle_beta   90.00
_cell.angle_gamma   90.00
#
_symmetry.space_group_name_H-M   'P 1'
#
loop_
_entity.id
_entity.type
_entity.pdbx_description
1 polymer ?
#
loop_
_entity_poly.entity_id
_entity_poly.type
_entity_poly.pdbx_seq_one_letter_code
_entity_poly.pdbx_strand_id
1 'polypeptide(L)'
;SVLEDVEYQLNDLDMTRDFHTLGGWPLLVSLLSPGVHLASNSTLTDEHLAASRDVQAKAAWAIGTAVKNTEEFFPYAIEEVTVGGSKTSALAMLLQQLREQEAKAVR
;
A
#
# COMPACT_ATOMS: atom_id res chain seq x y z
N SER A 1 -11.76 5.56 8.65
CA SER A 1 -11.69 4.12 8.28
C SER A 1 -10.41 3.53 8.85
N VAL A 2 -10.28 2.21 9.00
CA VAL A 2 -9.09 1.63 9.67
C VAL A 2 -7.76 2.09 9.04
N LEU A 3 -7.71 2.24 7.72
CA LEU A 3 -6.50 2.73 7.05
C LEU A 3 -6.23 4.22 7.24
N GLU A 4 -7.26 5.04 7.45
CA GLU A 4 -7.09 6.45 7.86
C GLU A 4 -6.59 6.53 9.29
N ASP A 5 -7.06 5.65 10.19
CA ASP A 5 -6.57 5.59 11.56
C ASP A 5 -5.10 5.15 11.59
N VAL A 6 -4.74 4.14 10.76
CA VAL A 6 -3.35 3.72 10.58
C VAL A 6 -2.51 4.87 10.03
N GLU A 7 -2.97 5.58 9.01
CA GLU A 7 -2.24 6.74 8.48
C GLU A 7 -2.01 7.82 9.54
N TYR A 8 -3.04 8.13 10.35
CA TYR A 8 -2.92 9.07 11.44
C TYR A 8 -1.86 8.64 12.46
N GLN A 9 -1.82 7.35 12.81
CA GLN A 9 -0.78 6.81 13.72
C GLN A 9 0.61 6.86 13.08
N LEU A 10 0.74 6.54 11.79
CA LEU A 10 2.01 6.59 11.05
C LEU A 10 2.51 8.03 10.82
N ASN A 11 1.73 9.05 11.20
CA ASN A 11 2.23 10.40 11.26
C ASN A 11 3.23 10.61 12.43
N ASP A 12 3.17 9.76 13.45
CA ASP A 12 4.13 9.73 14.55
C ASP A 12 5.33 8.82 14.20
N LEU A 13 6.54 9.30 14.51
CA LEU A 13 7.79 8.60 14.15
C LEU A 13 7.97 7.30 14.93
N ASP A 14 7.64 7.28 16.21
CA ASP A 14 7.81 6.10 17.05
C ASP A 14 6.77 5.04 16.69
N MET A 15 5.53 5.46 16.45
CA MET A 15 4.49 4.56 15.96
C MET A 15 4.84 3.98 14.58
N THR A 16 5.50 4.73 13.71
CA THR A 16 5.99 4.23 12.42
C THR A 16 7.06 3.14 12.59
N ARG A 17 8.03 3.35 13.49
CA ARG A 17 9.06 2.34 13.80
C ARG A 17 8.46 1.09 14.41
N ASP A 18 7.54 1.24 15.35
CA ASP A 18 6.87 0.12 16.01
C ASP A 18 6.04 -0.67 15.00
N PHE A 19 5.27 0.03 14.16
CA PHE A 19 4.47 -0.61 13.12
C PHE A 19 5.33 -1.40 12.13
N HIS A 20 6.49 -0.85 11.74
CA HIS A 20 7.46 -1.55 10.90
C HIS A 20 8.02 -2.79 11.59
N THR A 21 8.51 -2.63 12.82
CA THR A 21 9.15 -3.69 13.62
C THR A 21 8.20 -4.83 13.95
N LEU A 22 6.92 -4.53 14.19
CA LEU A 22 5.87 -5.52 14.44
C LEU A 22 5.43 -6.27 13.17
N GLY A 23 6.01 -5.97 12.01
CA GLY A 23 5.68 -6.61 10.74
C GLY A 23 4.39 -6.06 10.09
N GLY A 24 3.93 -4.88 10.51
CA GLY A 24 2.82 -4.18 9.87
C GLY A 24 3.16 -3.70 8.46
N TRP A 25 4.45 -3.42 8.20
CA TRP A 25 4.90 -2.89 6.91
C TRP A 25 4.65 -3.83 5.73
N PRO A 26 5.06 -5.12 5.74
CA PRO A 26 4.72 -6.06 4.67
C PRO A 26 3.21 -6.21 4.44
N LEU A 27 2.40 -6.14 5.51
CA LEU A 27 0.94 -6.19 5.38
C LEU A 27 0.43 -4.95 4.63
N LEU A 28 0.87 -3.75 5.02
CA LEU A 28 0.45 -2.50 4.38
C LEU A 28 0.86 -2.46 2.90
N VAL A 29 2.07 -2.93 2.57
CA VAL A 29 2.54 -3.06 1.19
C VAL A 29 1.72 -4.10 0.41
N SER A 30 1.34 -5.21 1.03
CA SER A 30 0.51 -6.23 0.38
C SER A 30 -0.85 -5.71 -0.08
N LEU A 31 -1.43 -4.73 0.64
CA LEU A 31 -2.69 -4.09 0.28
C LEU A 31 -2.60 -3.25 -1.00
N LEU A 32 -1.41 -2.92 -1.49
CA LEU A 32 -1.25 -2.31 -2.81
C LEU A 32 -1.49 -3.32 -3.94
N SER A 33 -1.38 -4.62 -3.66
CA SER A 33 -1.54 -5.67 -4.67
C SER A 33 -3.01 -5.87 -5.01
N PRO A 34 -3.40 -5.81 -6.29
CA PRO A 34 -4.77 -6.13 -6.71
C PRO A 34 -5.19 -7.54 -6.29
N GLY A 35 -4.25 -8.50 -6.31
CA GLY A 35 -4.53 -9.90 -6.04
C GLY A 35 -4.99 -10.19 -4.61
N VAL A 36 -4.70 -9.31 -3.65
CA VAL A 36 -5.14 -9.48 -2.23
C VAL A 36 -6.62 -9.13 -2.06
N HIS A 37 -7.18 -8.30 -2.94
CA HIS A 37 -8.56 -7.84 -2.88
C HIS A 37 -9.54 -8.71 -3.67
N LEU A 38 -9.01 -9.59 -4.53
CA LEU A 38 -9.80 -10.44 -5.41
C LEU A 38 -10.04 -11.80 -4.76
N ALA A 39 -11.26 -12.04 -4.27
CA ALA A 39 -11.67 -13.38 -3.88
C ALA A 39 -11.80 -14.27 -5.12
N SER A 40 -11.12 -15.42 -5.14
CA SER A 40 -10.91 -16.28 -6.32
C SER A 40 -12.19 -16.73 -7.06
N ASN A 41 -13.38 -16.59 -6.46
CA ASN A 41 -14.65 -17.09 -7.00
C ASN A 41 -15.77 -16.03 -7.11
N SER A 42 -15.46 -14.72 -6.99
CA SER A 42 -16.49 -13.67 -7.05
C SER A 42 -16.61 -13.08 -8.45
N THR A 43 -17.83 -12.98 -8.98
CA THR A 43 -18.10 -12.16 -10.17
C THR A 43 -17.78 -10.71 -9.83
N LEU A 44 -16.70 -10.18 -10.40
CA LEU A 44 -16.22 -8.82 -10.15
C LEU A 44 -17.26 -7.82 -10.65
N THR A 45 -17.98 -7.20 -9.72
CA THR A 45 -18.80 -6.02 -10.02
C THR A 45 -17.92 -4.78 -9.99
N ASP A 46 -18.33 -3.73 -10.70
CA ASP A 46 -17.62 -2.44 -10.71
C ASP A 46 -17.49 -1.84 -9.30
N GLU A 47 -18.45 -2.11 -8.40
CA GLU A 47 -18.41 -1.70 -7.00
C GLU A 47 -17.25 -2.36 -6.22
N HIS A 48 -16.99 -3.65 -6.43
CA HIS A 48 -15.86 -4.34 -5.80
C HIS A 48 -14.52 -3.78 -6.29
N LEU A 49 -14.43 -3.45 -7.58
CA LEU A 49 -13.24 -2.82 -8.15
C LEU A 49 -13.02 -1.40 -7.61
N ALA A 50 -14.10 -0.63 -7.41
CA ALA A 50 -14.03 0.70 -6.80
C ALA A 50 -13.58 0.62 -5.33
N ALA A 51 -14.16 -0.29 -4.55
CA ALA A 51 -13.76 -0.51 -3.16
C ALA A 51 -12.30 -0.97 -3.03
N SER A 52 -11.85 -1.88 -3.90
CA SER A 52 -10.44 -2.31 -3.93
C SER A 52 -9.49 -1.15 -4.20
N ARG A 53 -9.85 -0.26 -5.15
CA ARG A 53 -9.05 0.93 -5.46
C ARG A 53 -9.02 1.93 -4.30
N ASP A 54 -10.13 2.08 -3.57
CA ASP A 54 -10.18 2.93 -2.37
C ASP A 54 -9.23 2.42 -1.28
N VAL A 55 -9.23 1.11 -1.03
CA VAL A 55 -8.27 0.46 -0.11
C VAL A 55 -6.83 0.68 -0.55
N GLN A 56 -6.54 0.46 -1.85
CA GLN A 56 -5.21 0.69 -2.41
C GLN A 56 -4.76 2.15 -2.27
N ALA A 57 -5.64 3.11 -2.54
CA ALA A 57 -5.34 4.53 -2.42
C ALA A 57 -5.03 4.92 -0.97
N LYS A 58 -5.81 4.42 -0.01
CA LYS A 58 -5.58 4.67 1.42
C LYS A 58 -4.31 4.03 1.94
N ALA A 59 -4.00 2.80 1.50
CA ALA A 59 -2.73 2.15 1.82
C ALA A 59 -1.53 2.91 1.25
N ALA A 60 -1.63 3.36 -0.01
CA ALA A 60 -0.61 4.19 -0.65
C ALA A 60 -0.41 5.51 0.11
N TRP A 61 -1.49 6.14 0.55
CA TRP A 61 -1.45 7.36 1.36
C TRP A 61 -0.75 7.14 2.70
N ALA A 62 -1.11 6.07 3.43
CA ALA A 62 -0.49 5.70 4.69
C ALA A 62 1.03 5.44 4.56
N ILE A 63 1.44 4.71 3.51
CA ILE A 63 2.86 4.50 3.17
C ILE A 63 3.56 5.83 2.90
N GLY A 64 2.93 6.72 2.12
CA GLY A 64 3.46 8.05 1.84
C GLY A 64 3.64 8.88 3.10
N THR A 65 2.68 8.86 4.03
CA THR A 65 2.78 9.56 5.31
C THR A 65 3.93 9.04 6.16
N ALA A 66 4.10 7.72 6.28
CA ALA A 66 5.25 7.15 6.98
C ALA A 66 6.57 7.61 6.34
N VAL A 67 6.75 7.43 5.03
CA VAL A 67 8.04 7.65 4.35
C VAL A 67 8.41 9.13 4.26
N LYS A 68 7.45 10.04 4.09
CA LYS A 68 7.73 11.48 3.88
C LYS A 68 8.14 12.21 5.16
N ASN A 69 7.86 11.63 6.33
CA ASN A 69 8.02 12.33 7.62
C ASN A 69 9.48 12.55 8.00
N THR A 70 10.36 11.61 7.68
CA THR A 70 11.79 11.69 7.97
C THR A 70 12.59 10.86 6.97
N GLU A 71 13.81 11.31 6.67
CA GLU A 71 14.72 10.60 5.77
C GLU A 71 15.10 9.20 6.29
N GLU A 72 14.98 8.98 7.62
CA GLU A 72 15.19 7.68 8.26
C GLU A 72 14.31 6.57 7.67
N PHE A 73 13.11 6.89 7.17
CA PHE A 73 12.15 5.91 6.66
C PHE A 73 12.22 5.73 5.13
N PHE A 74 13.11 6.46 4.43
CA PHE A 74 13.34 6.23 3.01
C PHE A 74 13.74 4.78 2.68
N PRO A 75 14.57 4.10 3.49
CA PRO A 75 14.87 2.68 3.31
C PRO A 75 13.62 1.78 3.33
N TYR A 76 12.58 2.11 4.11
CA TYR A 76 11.35 1.30 4.18
C TYR A 76 10.61 1.28 2.83
N ALA A 77 10.74 2.35 2.03
CA ALA A 77 10.13 2.42 0.71
C ALA A 77 10.77 1.45 -0.29
N ILE A 78 12.07 1.18 -0.14
CA ILE A 78 12.86 0.33 -1.06
C ILE A 78 13.11 -1.07 -0.53
N GLU A 79 12.76 -1.34 0.74
CA GLU A 79 12.89 -2.65 1.37
C GLU A 79 12.16 -3.75 0.59
N GLU A 80 12.81 -4.90 0.44
CA GLU A 80 12.22 -6.07 -0.20
C GLU A 80 11.25 -6.78 0.75
N VAL A 81 9.96 -6.77 0.40
CA VAL A 81 8.90 -7.53 1.05
C VAL A 81 8.36 -8.60 0.11
N THR A 82 7.92 -9.73 0.68
CA THR A 82 7.32 -10.81 -0.11
C THR A 82 5.81 -10.63 -0.17
N VAL A 83 5.27 -10.33 -1.34
CA VAL A 83 3.82 -10.19 -1.59
C VAL A 83 3.40 -11.23 -2.61
N GLY A 84 2.52 -12.16 -2.22
CA GLY A 84 2.02 -13.20 -3.13
C GLY A 84 3.09 -14.14 -3.69
N GLY A 85 4.19 -14.35 -2.97
CA GLY A 85 5.31 -15.21 -3.40
C GLY A 85 6.39 -14.49 -4.23
N SER A 86 6.18 -13.23 -4.59
CA SER A 86 7.15 -12.40 -5.31
C SER A 86 7.78 -11.36 -4.38
N LYS A 87 9.08 -11.11 -4.56
CA LYS A 87 9.77 -10.00 -3.89
C LYS A 87 9.41 -8.68 -4.58
N THR A 88 9.02 -7.69 -3.79
CA THR A 88 8.68 -6.34 -4.24
C THR A 88 9.01 -5.33 -3.15
N SER A 89 8.86 -4.04 -3.43
CA SER A 89 8.99 -2.97 -2.43
C SER A 89 7.79 -2.03 -2.51
N ALA A 90 7.56 -1.25 -1.46
CA ALA A 90 6.49 -0.25 -1.45
C ALA A 90 6.60 0.69 -2.65
N LEU A 91 7.81 1.19 -2.93
CA LEU A 91 8.09 2.07 -4.06
C LEU A 91 7.81 1.40 -5.41
N ALA A 92 8.24 0.15 -5.59
CA ALA A 92 8.00 -0.58 -6.84
C ALA A 92 6.50 -0.75 -7.12
N MET A 93 5.72 -1.07 -6.08
CA MET A 93 4.27 -1.24 -6.20
C MET A 93 3.56 0.08 -6.50
N LEU A 94 3.97 1.18 -5.85
CA LEU A 94 3.41 2.51 -6.10
C LEU A 94 3.69 2.99 -7.54
N LEU A 95 4.92 2.76 -8.04
CA LEU A 95 5.27 3.07 -9.43
C LEU A 95 4.47 2.23 -10.43
N GLN A 96 4.20 0.97 -10.11
CA GLN A 96 3.34 0.14 -10.94
C GLN A 96 1.91 0.68 -10.98
N GLN A 97 1.34 1.02 -9.83
CA GLN A 97 0.00 1.62 -9.76
C GLN A 97 -0.09 2.94 -10.55
N LEU A 98 0.93 3.80 -10.45
CA LEU A 98 0.96 5.06 -11.19
C LEU A 98 0.89 4.82 -12.71
N ARG A 99 1.70 3.90 -13.23
CA ARG A 99 1.68 3.53 -14.66
C ARG A 99 0.32 2.99 -15.10
N GLU A 100 -0.34 2.21 -14.25
CA GLU A 100 -1.67 1.69 -14.52
C GLU A 100 -2.75 2.78 -14.54
N GLN A 101 -2.62 3.82 -13.72
CA GLN A 101 -3.52 4.99 -13.75
C GLN A 101 -3.28 5.85 -14.99
N GLU A 102 -2.02 6.12 -15.34
CA GLU A 102 -1.66 6.85 -16.56
C GLU A 102 -2.21 6.16 -17.82
N ALA A 103 -2.08 4.84 -17.91
CA ALA A 103 -2.60 4.06 -19.04
C ALA A 103 -4.14 4.11 -19.15
N LYS A 104 -4.85 4.29 -18.03
CA LYS A 104 -6.32 4.47 -18.02
C LYS A 104 -6.75 5.88 -18.39
N ALA A 105 -5.97 6.90 -18.02
CA ALA A 105 -6.28 8.31 -18.30
C ALA A 105 -6.11 8.69 -19.78
N VAL A 106 -5.34 7.91 -20.54
CA VAL A 106 -5.10 8.12 -21.99
C VAL A 106 -6.19 7.46 -22.86
N ARG A 107 -7.08 6.65 -22.28
CA ARG A 107 -8.22 6.01 -22.97
C ARG A 107 -9.51 6.78 -22.76
#